data_AF-A0A9J8A7H5-F1
#
_entry.id   AF-A0A9J8A7H5-F1
#
_cell.length_a   1.000
_cell.length_b   1.000
_cell.length_c   1.000
_cell.angle_alpha   90.00
_cell.angle_beta   90.00
_cell.angle_gamma   90.00
#
_symmetry.space_group_name_H-M   'P 1'
#
loop_
_entity.id
_entity.type
_entity.pdbx_description
1 polymer ?
#
loop_
_entity_poly.entity_id
_entity_poly.type
_entity_poly.pdbx_seq_one_letter_code
_entity_poly.pdbx_strand_id
1 'polypeptide(L)'
;MDYFTGPKLLDFKNSPPHLQFNKYVLTGYRPISTYRDCLRSLFYLHNEFGNIYTHGIPFICFLLLLPLSFPWAEADEWWIGVVHYLACLSPTVFSVFYHLFMNHEGGAPIYDTLLCLDMFGVCLVNTLGALPVIHITLLCYPSSRCVAMLAYLLLSGYGVHCAVTAQSNMHRLQSFAWQGMFRCILFMLRLTGAGRGSPASLHLYLTMDTLALLGGLVNVFHLPERFSPGRFDYWFNSHQIMHIMVILSIMYLHWGMLEDLKWLKGYPCPGE
;
A
#
# COMPACT_ATOMS: atom_id res chain seq x y z
N MET A 1 3.07 -6.48 -39.75
CA MET A 1 2.20 -6.26 -38.57
C MET A 1 3.11 -6.41 -37.37
N ASP A 2 3.83 -5.34 -37.00
CA ASP A 2 4.94 -5.43 -36.02
C ASP A 2 4.60 -4.75 -34.69
N TYR A 3 3.31 -4.50 -34.43
CA TYR A 3 2.87 -3.80 -33.22
C TYR A 3 2.95 -4.64 -31.93
N PHE A 4 3.29 -5.93 -32.02
CA PHE A 4 3.36 -6.85 -30.88
C PHE A 4 4.76 -7.41 -30.60
N THR A 5 5.78 -7.06 -31.39
CA THR A 5 7.17 -7.45 -31.07
C THR A 5 7.76 -6.40 -30.12
N GLY A 6 7.80 -6.72 -28.83
CA GLY A 6 8.47 -5.90 -27.82
C GLY A 6 9.98 -5.73 -28.11
N PRO A 7 10.64 -4.75 -27.46
CA PRO A 7 12.08 -4.56 -27.60
C PRO A 7 12.84 -5.77 -27.06
N LYS A 8 14.10 -5.92 -27.48
CA LYS A 8 15.01 -6.91 -26.87
C LYS A 8 15.22 -6.55 -25.39
N LEU A 9 14.79 -7.45 -24.50
CA LEU A 9 14.96 -7.30 -23.05
C LEU A 9 16.42 -7.53 -22.65
N LEU A 10 16.79 -6.96 -21.51
CA LEU A 10 18.13 -6.98 -20.95
C LEU A 10 18.22 -7.99 -19.80
N ASP A 11 19.43 -8.52 -19.61
CA ASP A 11 19.82 -9.24 -18.40
C ASP A 11 20.16 -8.24 -17.28
N PHE A 12 20.09 -8.68 -16.02
CA PHE A 12 20.40 -7.90 -14.82
C PHE A 12 21.71 -7.10 -14.97
N LYS A 13 22.78 -7.76 -15.42
CA LYS A 13 24.11 -7.17 -15.58
C LYS A 13 24.18 -6.05 -16.63
N ASN A 14 23.30 -6.10 -17.62
CA ASN A 14 23.25 -5.14 -18.73
C ASN A 14 22.21 -4.03 -18.49
N SER A 15 21.41 -4.15 -17.43
CA SER A 15 20.43 -3.13 -17.07
C SER A 15 21.09 -1.91 -16.40
N PRO A 16 20.49 -0.71 -16.49
CA PRO A 16 20.97 0.47 -15.77
C PRO A 16 21.16 0.23 -14.26
N PRO A 17 22.19 0.80 -13.60
CA PRO A 17 22.48 0.51 -12.19
C PRO A 17 21.32 0.77 -11.23
N HIS A 18 20.50 1.79 -11.47
CA HIS A 18 19.34 2.11 -10.63
C HIS A 18 18.20 1.06 -10.71
N LEU A 19 18.19 0.21 -11.74
CA LEU A 19 17.24 -0.91 -11.87
C LEU A 19 17.78 -2.22 -11.27
N GLN A 20 19.04 -2.26 -10.83
CA GLN A 20 19.71 -3.46 -10.31
C GLN A 20 19.48 -3.67 -8.79
N PHE A 21 18.24 -3.56 -8.31
CA PHE A 21 17.93 -3.65 -6.88
C PHE A 21 17.71 -5.09 -6.36
N ASN A 22 17.32 -6.04 -7.21
CA ASN A 22 17.12 -7.44 -6.83
C ASN A 22 18.05 -8.37 -7.61
N LYS A 23 19.15 -8.81 -6.98
CA LYS A 23 20.17 -9.67 -7.60
C LYS A 23 19.69 -11.08 -7.96
N TYR A 24 18.49 -11.49 -7.53
CA TYR A 24 17.93 -12.82 -7.81
C TYR A 24 17.04 -12.84 -9.06
N VAL A 25 16.62 -11.67 -9.55
CA VAL A 25 15.92 -11.51 -10.82
C VAL A 25 16.97 -11.25 -11.89
N LEU A 26 17.11 -12.17 -12.86
CA LEU A 26 18.28 -12.20 -13.73
C LEU A 26 18.01 -11.70 -15.16
N THR A 27 16.77 -11.76 -15.62
CA THR A 27 16.38 -11.49 -17.01
C THR A 27 15.08 -10.67 -17.08
N GLY A 28 14.69 -10.28 -18.29
CA GLY A 28 13.40 -9.65 -18.55
C GLY A 28 13.35 -8.14 -18.27
N TYR A 29 14.49 -7.48 -18.07
CA TYR A 29 14.57 -6.04 -17.82
C TYR A 29 14.26 -5.25 -19.10
N ARG A 30 13.40 -4.25 -19.00
CA ARG A 30 13.14 -3.34 -20.12
C ARG A 30 14.36 -2.42 -20.35
N PRO A 31 14.73 -2.15 -21.61
CA PRO A 31 15.74 -1.14 -21.91
C PRO A 31 15.23 0.26 -21.53
N ILE A 32 16.15 1.23 -21.52
CA ILE A 32 15.80 2.65 -21.36
C ILE A 32 14.75 3.02 -22.41
N SER A 33 13.65 3.62 -21.96
CA SER A 33 12.44 3.80 -22.76
C SER A 33 11.95 5.25 -22.73
N THR A 34 11.39 5.72 -23.85
CA THR A 34 10.63 6.97 -23.89
C THR A 34 9.28 6.77 -23.18
N TYR A 35 8.57 7.86 -22.86
CA TYR A 35 7.21 7.76 -22.27
C TYR A 35 6.27 6.85 -23.09
N ARG A 36 6.37 6.90 -24.43
CA ARG A 36 5.53 6.08 -25.33
C ARG A 36 5.87 4.61 -25.22
N ASP A 37 7.15 4.29 -25.09
CA ASP A 37 7.61 2.91 -24.98
C ASP A 37 7.29 2.32 -23.61
N CYS A 38 7.30 3.13 -22.54
CA CYS A 38 6.76 2.75 -21.24
C CYS A 38 5.27 2.37 -21.36
N LEU A 39 4.44 3.20 -22.00
CA LEU A 39 3.03 2.87 -22.22
C LEU A 39 2.83 1.60 -23.07
N ARG A 40 3.65 1.42 -24.11
CA ARG A 40 3.62 0.19 -24.94
C ARG A 40 3.98 -1.06 -24.14
N SER A 41 4.75 -0.93 -23.06
CA SER A 41 5.15 -2.07 -22.21
C SER A 41 4.00 -2.76 -21.49
N LEU A 42 2.84 -2.10 -21.39
CA LEU A 42 1.60 -2.74 -20.94
C LEU A 42 1.19 -3.94 -21.82
N PHE A 43 1.67 -4.02 -23.07
CA PHE A 43 1.21 -5.01 -24.04
C PHE A 43 2.25 -6.09 -24.39
N TYR A 44 3.39 -6.16 -23.69
CA TYR A 44 4.37 -7.23 -23.86
C TYR A 44 4.94 -7.69 -22.53
N LEU A 45 5.37 -8.96 -22.46
CA LEU A 45 5.84 -9.56 -21.21
C LEU A 45 7.27 -9.11 -20.85
N HIS A 46 7.47 -8.68 -19.62
CA HIS A 46 8.76 -8.29 -19.02
C HIS A 46 8.72 -8.54 -17.50
N ASN A 47 9.84 -8.37 -16.79
CA ASN A 47 9.93 -8.68 -15.35
C ASN A 47 9.00 -7.83 -14.46
N GLU A 48 8.78 -6.57 -14.84
CA GLU A 48 7.83 -5.67 -14.16
C GLU A 48 6.36 -5.89 -14.53
N PHE A 49 6.04 -6.81 -15.44
CA PHE A 49 4.68 -6.95 -15.99
C PHE A 49 3.67 -7.33 -14.90
N GLY A 50 3.98 -8.36 -14.10
CA GLY A 50 3.11 -8.73 -12.97
C GLY A 50 3.03 -7.63 -11.91
N ASN A 51 4.11 -6.87 -11.66
CA ASN A 51 4.10 -5.76 -10.71
C ASN A 51 3.09 -4.67 -11.12
N ILE A 52 3.05 -4.32 -12.41
CA ILE A 52 2.08 -3.36 -12.95
C ILE A 52 0.65 -3.88 -12.79
N TYR A 53 0.37 -5.11 -13.21
CA TYR A 53 -1.01 -5.63 -13.25
C TYR A 53 -1.59 -5.97 -11.86
N THR A 54 -0.74 -6.41 -10.93
CA THR A 54 -1.14 -6.71 -9.54
C THR A 54 -1.67 -5.48 -8.79
N HIS A 55 -1.19 -4.26 -9.09
CA HIS A 55 -1.81 -3.02 -8.60
C HIS A 55 -2.75 -2.35 -9.61
N GLY A 56 -2.53 -2.51 -10.91
CA GLY A 56 -3.29 -1.87 -11.97
C GLY A 56 -4.74 -2.35 -12.06
N ILE A 57 -4.98 -3.66 -11.94
CA ILE A 57 -6.35 -4.19 -11.92
C ILE A 57 -7.08 -3.69 -10.66
N PRO A 58 -6.55 -3.86 -9.43
CA PRO A 58 -7.16 -3.29 -8.23
C PRO A 58 -7.33 -1.78 -8.27
N PHE A 59 -6.41 -1.01 -8.87
CA PHE A 59 -6.56 0.43 -9.03
C PHE A 59 -7.87 0.78 -9.75
N ILE A 60 -8.14 0.17 -10.91
CA ILE A 60 -9.37 0.41 -11.67
C ILE A 60 -10.60 -0.07 -10.89
N CYS A 61 -10.51 -1.24 -10.24
CA CYS A 61 -11.59 -1.73 -9.39
C CYS A 61 -11.89 -0.78 -8.22
N PHE A 62 -10.86 -0.28 -7.53
CA PHE A 62 -11.01 0.62 -6.38
C PHE A 62 -11.52 1.99 -6.80
N LEU A 63 -11.05 2.53 -7.92
CA LEU A 63 -11.51 3.79 -8.51
C LEU A 63 -13.02 3.77 -8.79
N LEU A 64 -13.55 2.63 -9.27
CA LEU A 64 -14.95 2.51 -9.68
C LEU A 64 -15.86 1.97 -8.58
N LEU A 65 -15.41 0.99 -7.81
CA LEU A 65 -16.27 0.22 -6.89
C LEU A 65 -16.28 0.77 -5.46
N LEU A 66 -15.18 1.36 -4.96
CA LEU A 66 -15.15 1.91 -3.59
C LEU A 66 -16.15 3.06 -3.39
N PRO A 67 -16.33 4.00 -4.33
CA PRO A 67 -17.35 5.04 -4.18
C PRO A 67 -18.77 4.46 -4.16
N LEU A 68 -19.00 3.31 -4.81
CA LEU A 68 -20.30 2.65 -4.85
C LEU A 68 -20.58 1.80 -3.60
N SER A 69 -19.53 1.23 -2.99
CA SER A 69 -19.68 0.39 -1.79
C SER A 69 -19.74 1.19 -0.48
N PHE A 70 -19.28 2.44 -0.48
CA PHE A 70 -19.23 3.28 0.71
C PHE A 70 -20.60 3.95 0.98
N PRO A 71 -21.12 3.93 2.22
CA PRO A 71 -22.43 4.51 2.54
C PRO A 71 -22.38 6.04 2.71
N TRP A 72 -22.10 6.77 1.63
CA TRP A 72 -21.88 8.23 1.65
C TRP A 72 -23.04 9.04 2.22
N ALA A 73 -24.27 8.67 1.89
CA ALA A 73 -25.47 9.38 2.33
C ALA A 73 -25.80 9.16 3.82
N GLU A 74 -25.21 8.14 4.43
CA GLU A 74 -25.51 7.72 5.80
C GLU A 74 -24.33 7.97 6.76
N ALA A 75 -23.20 8.41 6.22
CA ALA A 75 -22.06 8.84 7.00
C ALA A 75 -22.24 10.32 7.34
N ASP A 76 -22.63 10.62 8.58
CA ASP A 76 -22.73 12.00 9.08
C ASP A 76 -21.40 12.77 8.91
N GLU A 77 -20.28 12.03 8.90
CA GLU A 77 -18.92 12.53 8.79
C GLU A 77 -18.32 12.20 7.40
N TRP A 78 -18.65 13.00 6.38
CA TRP A 78 -18.21 12.81 4.99
C TRP A 78 -16.68 12.66 4.81
N TRP A 79 -15.90 13.29 5.69
CA TRP A 79 -14.43 13.25 5.62
C TRP A 79 -13.90 11.84 5.84
N ILE A 80 -14.58 10.98 6.61
CA ILE A 80 -14.20 9.57 6.83
C ILE A 80 -14.16 8.82 5.50
N GLY A 81 -15.18 9.03 4.66
CA GLY A 81 -15.24 8.43 3.33
C GLY A 81 -14.13 8.92 2.43
N VAL A 82 -13.85 10.22 2.44
CA VAL A 82 -12.77 10.80 1.62
C VAL A 82 -11.40 10.28 2.03
N VAL A 83 -11.05 10.29 3.32
CA VAL A 83 -9.75 9.80 3.78
C VAL A 83 -9.61 8.29 3.56
N HIS A 84 -10.67 7.52 3.77
CA HIS A 84 -10.68 6.07 3.51
C HIS A 84 -10.49 5.76 2.03
N TYR A 85 -11.19 6.50 1.15
CA TYR A 85 -11.07 6.35 -0.30
C TYR A 85 -9.66 6.68 -0.78
N LEU A 86 -9.09 7.80 -0.33
CA LEU A 86 -7.72 8.20 -0.64
C LEU A 86 -6.71 7.17 -0.13
N ALA A 87 -6.91 6.64 1.10
CA ALA A 87 -6.07 5.60 1.67
C ALA A 87 -6.04 4.34 0.81
N CYS A 88 -7.20 3.86 0.33
CA CYS A 88 -7.26 2.63 -0.45
C CYS A 88 -6.68 2.81 -1.87
N LEU A 89 -6.84 3.99 -2.47
CA LEU A 89 -6.38 4.25 -3.83
C LEU A 89 -4.87 4.53 -3.90
N SER A 90 -4.30 5.20 -2.89
CA SER A 90 -2.94 5.74 -2.95
C SER A 90 -1.84 4.71 -3.27
N PRO A 91 -1.78 3.50 -2.66
CA PRO A 91 -0.71 2.56 -2.96
C PRO A 91 -0.83 2.05 -4.40
N THR A 92 -2.06 1.83 -4.88
CA THR A 92 -2.30 1.27 -6.21
C THR A 92 -1.91 2.22 -7.33
N VAL A 93 -2.30 3.50 -7.21
CA VAL A 93 -1.97 4.48 -8.25
C VAL A 93 -0.47 4.74 -8.29
N PHE A 94 0.18 5.03 -7.16
CA PHE A 94 1.59 5.39 -7.17
C PHE A 94 2.50 4.21 -7.53
N SER A 95 2.16 2.98 -7.10
CA SER A 95 2.88 1.76 -7.52
C SER A 95 2.80 1.54 -9.03
N VAL A 96 1.61 1.65 -9.63
CA VAL A 96 1.45 1.50 -11.08
C VAL A 96 2.27 2.53 -11.85
N PHE A 97 2.24 3.80 -11.42
CA PHE A 97 3.05 4.85 -12.04
C PHE A 97 4.55 4.56 -11.92
N TYR A 98 5.03 4.11 -10.76
CA TYR A 98 6.42 3.73 -10.57
C TYR A 98 6.82 2.57 -11.50
N HIS A 99 6.16 1.42 -11.40
CA HIS A 99 6.53 0.26 -12.21
C HIS A 99 6.36 0.48 -13.70
N LEU A 100 5.42 1.31 -14.13
CA LEU A 100 5.25 1.62 -15.55
C LEU A 100 6.40 2.46 -16.10
N PHE A 101 6.85 3.47 -15.34
CA PHE A 101 7.80 4.49 -15.82
C PHE A 101 9.22 4.38 -15.24
N MET A 102 9.53 3.39 -14.39
CA MET A 102 10.83 3.26 -13.72
C MET A 102 12.04 3.20 -14.67
N ASN A 103 11.88 2.74 -15.91
CA ASN A 103 12.93 2.64 -16.94
C ASN A 103 12.94 3.82 -17.91
N HIS A 104 12.34 4.96 -17.55
CA HIS A 104 12.25 6.15 -18.39
C HIS A 104 13.64 6.75 -18.71
N GLU A 105 13.78 7.35 -19.90
CA GLU A 105 15.02 7.95 -20.40
C GLU A 105 15.62 9.08 -19.55
N GLY A 106 14.83 9.68 -18.65
CA GLY A 106 15.35 10.63 -17.67
C GLY A 106 16.18 9.99 -16.55
N GLY A 107 16.31 8.66 -16.52
CA GLY A 107 17.28 7.93 -15.71
C GLY A 107 17.01 7.96 -14.21
N ALA A 108 18.10 7.88 -13.42
CA ALA A 108 18.05 7.75 -11.97
C ALA A 108 17.21 8.81 -11.24
N PRO A 109 17.26 10.12 -11.60
CA PRO A 109 16.44 11.13 -10.92
C PRO A 109 14.93 10.89 -11.03
N ILE A 110 14.47 10.44 -12.20
CA ILE A 110 13.05 10.09 -12.40
C ILE A 110 12.72 8.82 -11.64
N TYR A 111 13.58 7.80 -11.73
CA TYR A 111 13.43 6.56 -10.97
C TYR A 111 13.28 6.82 -9.46
N ASP A 112 14.17 7.62 -8.87
CA ASP A 112 14.16 7.93 -7.43
C ASP A 112 12.90 8.72 -7.04
N THR A 113 12.47 9.66 -7.89
CA THR A 113 11.22 10.41 -7.66
C THR A 113 10.00 9.50 -7.69
N LEU A 114 9.91 8.61 -8.67
CA LEU A 114 8.82 7.66 -8.79
C LEU A 114 8.81 6.64 -7.64
N LEU A 115 9.99 6.16 -7.23
CA LEU A 115 10.14 5.28 -6.07
C LEU A 115 9.70 5.99 -4.78
N CYS A 116 10.04 7.27 -4.63
CA CYS A 116 9.58 8.10 -3.52
C CYS A 116 8.05 8.23 -3.51
N LEU A 117 7.42 8.44 -4.68
CA LEU A 117 5.97 8.50 -4.82
C LEU A 117 5.29 7.16 -4.47
N ASP A 118 5.84 6.03 -4.89
CA ASP A 118 5.33 4.71 -4.53
C ASP A 118 5.38 4.48 -3.01
N MET A 119 6.53 4.77 -2.39
CA MET A 119 6.67 4.69 -0.93
C MET A 119 5.73 5.65 -0.21
N PHE A 120 5.52 6.85 -0.75
CA PHE A 120 4.56 7.81 -0.22
C PHE A 120 3.12 7.25 -0.27
N GLY A 121 2.75 6.51 -1.32
CA GLY A 121 1.47 5.80 -1.42
C GLY A 121 1.24 4.80 -0.27
N VAL A 122 2.27 4.02 0.07
CA VAL A 122 2.25 3.10 1.23
C VAL A 122 2.16 3.85 2.56
N CYS A 123 2.82 5.00 2.68
CA CYS A 123 2.72 5.84 3.86
C CYS A 123 1.31 6.44 4.03
N LEU A 124 0.69 6.86 2.92
CA LEU A 124 -0.64 7.44 2.90
C LEU A 124 -1.71 6.44 3.35
N VAL A 125 -1.69 5.19 2.88
CA VAL A 125 -2.67 4.18 3.33
C VAL A 125 -2.55 3.90 4.83
N ASN A 126 -1.33 3.80 5.35
CA ASN A 126 -1.10 3.61 6.79
C ASN A 126 -1.56 4.82 7.61
N THR A 127 -1.38 6.03 7.08
CA THR A 127 -1.73 7.27 7.78
C THR A 127 -3.24 7.49 7.73
N LEU A 128 -3.79 7.63 6.53
CA LEU A 128 -5.19 7.97 6.30
C LEU A 128 -6.13 6.82 6.69
N GLY A 129 -5.75 5.57 6.47
CA GLY A 129 -6.56 4.41 6.84
C GLY A 129 -6.76 4.25 8.35
N ALA A 130 -5.81 4.73 9.16
CA ALA A 130 -5.91 4.68 10.62
C ALA A 130 -6.74 5.83 11.22
N LEU A 131 -6.92 6.95 10.52
CA LEU A 131 -7.66 8.10 11.07
C LEU A 131 -9.13 7.76 11.40
N PRO A 132 -9.91 7.09 10.52
CA PRO A 132 -11.24 6.61 10.87
C PRO A 132 -11.22 5.63 12.05
N VAL A 133 -10.23 4.72 12.08
CA VAL A 133 -10.12 3.72 13.16
C VAL A 133 -9.89 4.41 14.51
N ILE A 134 -9.01 5.41 14.59
CA ILE A 134 -8.78 6.22 15.79
C ILE A 134 -10.06 6.95 16.19
N HIS A 135 -10.71 7.60 15.21
CA HIS A 135 -11.92 8.38 15.45
C HIS A 135 -13.03 7.53 16.06
N ILE A 136 -13.29 6.35 15.49
CA ILE A 136 -14.33 5.43 15.96
C ILE A 136 -13.92 4.79 17.28
N THR A 137 -12.65 4.43 17.46
CA THR A 137 -12.16 3.84 18.73
C THR A 137 -12.36 4.76 19.91
N LEU A 138 -12.15 6.07 19.71
CA LEU A 138 -12.23 7.08 20.76
C LEU A 138 -13.48 7.95 20.63
N LEU A 139 -14.53 7.44 19.98
CA LEU A 139 -15.75 8.20 19.66
C LEU A 139 -16.31 8.96 20.88
N CYS A 140 -16.44 8.27 22.02
CA CYS A 140 -17.01 8.82 23.25
C CYS A 140 -16.02 9.64 24.11
N TYR A 141 -14.79 9.89 23.62
CA TYR A 141 -13.75 10.61 24.34
C TYR A 141 -13.17 11.75 23.48
N PRO A 142 -13.87 12.88 23.33
CA PRO A 142 -13.52 13.91 22.34
C PRO A 142 -12.10 14.48 22.49
N SER A 143 -11.66 14.76 23.73
CA SER A 143 -10.32 15.30 24.00
C SER A 143 -9.23 14.29 23.67
N SER A 144 -9.38 13.04 24.14
CA SER A 144 -8.43 11.96 23.86
C SER A 144 -8.36 11.64 22.37
N ARG A 145 -9.51 11.66 21.67
CA ARG A 145 -9.59 11.48 20.22
C ARG A 145 -8.78 12.53 19.47
N CYS A 146 -8.95 13.81 19.81
CA CYS A 146 -8.22 14.91 19.18
C CYS A 146 -6.71 14.77 19.39
N VAL A 147 -6.28 14.54 20.63
CA VAL A 147 -4.85 14.34 20.97
C VAL A 147 -4.27 13.13 20.24
N ALA A 148 -4.99 12.00 20.22
CA ALA A 148 -4.54 10.78 19.56
C ALA A 148 -4.40 10.96 18.04
N MET A 149 -5.37 11.61 17.38
CA MET A 149 -5.30 11.89 15.94
C MET A 149 -4.15 12.83 15.60
N LEU A 150 -3.97 13.91 16.37
CA LEU A 150 -2.86 14.84 16.16
C LEU A 150 -1.50 14.15 16.36
N ALA A 151 -1.34 13.40 17.46
CA ALA A 151 -0.12 12.65 17.74
C ALA A 151 0.19 11.64 16.63
N TYR A 152 -0.83 10.91 16.16
CA TYR A 152 -0.67 9.94 15.07
C TYR A 152 -0.28 10.61 13.76
N LEU A 153 -0.85 11.77 13.42
CA LEU A 153 -0.49 12.52 12.21
C LEU A 153 0.95 13.03 12.26
N LEU A 154 1.39 13.62 13.38
CA LEU A 154 2.75 14.13 13.53
C LEU A 154 3.79 13.01 13.43
N LEU A 155 3.54 11.89 14.12
CA LEU A 155 4.44 10.74 14.11
C LEU A 155 4.42 10.01 12.77
N SER A 156 3.27 9.96 12.11
CA SER A 156 3.19 9.45 10.72
C SER A 156 3.96 10.35 9.76
N GLY A 157 3.90 11.67 9.91
CA GLY A 157 4.70 12.61 9.12
C GLY A 157 6.21 12.38 9.28
N TYR A 158 6.67 12.14 10.50
CA TYR A 158 8.06 11.73 10.75
C TYR A 158 8.38 10.37 10.12
N GLY A 159 7.50 9.37 10.28
CA GLY A 159 7.64 8.05 9.65
C GLY A 159 7.71 8.11 8.13
N VAL A 160 6.89 8.95 7.49
CA VAL A 160 6.93 9.21 6.04
C VAL A 160 8.30 9.74 5.65
N HIS A 161 8.80 10.76 6.36
CA HIS A 161 10.12 11.32 6.09
C HIS A 161 11.23 10.25 6.19
N CYS A 162 11.21 9.40 7.23
CA CYS A 162 12.15 8.30 7.37
C CYS A 162 12.00 7.24 6.27
N ALA A 163 10.76 6.90 5.87
CA ALA A 163 10.50 5.90 4.84
C ALA A 163 10.97 6.35 3.46
N VAL A 164 10.72 7.60 3.07
CA VAL A 164 11.11 8.10 1.73
C VAL A 164 12.60 8.37 1.61
N THR A 165 13.30 8.65 2.72
CA THR A 165 14.76 8.86 2.75
C THR A 165 15.57 7.57 2.94
N ALA A 166 14.91 6.48 3.36
CA ALA A 166 15.56 5.21 3.65
C ALA A 166 16.13 4.52 2.41
N GLN A 167 17.41 4.17 2.52
CA GLN A 167 18.19 3.50 1.48
C GLN A 167 18.04 1.97 1.47
N SER A 168 17.48 1.38 2.53
CA SER A 168 17.33 -0.07 2.69
C SER A 168 15.87 -0.45 2.92
N ASN A 169 15.44 -1.59 2.35
CA ASN A 169 14.11 -2.16 2.56
C ASN A 169 13.82 -2.43 4.05
N MET A 170 14.83 -2.79 4.83
CA MET A 170 14.67 -3.00 6.27
C MET A 170 14.38 -1.68 7.00
N HIS A 171 15.12 -0.61 6.69
CA HIS A 171 14.87 0.70 7.30
C HIS A 171 13.51 1.26 6.88
N ARG A 172 13.08 1.02 5.64
CA ARG A 172 11.72 1.37 5.17
C ARG A 172 10.65 0.65 5.99
N LEU A 173 10.80 -0.67 6.21
CA LEU A 173 9.87 -1.44 7.04
C LEU A 173 9.85 -0.94 8.49
N GLN A 174 11.01 -0.63 9.07
CA GLN A 174 11.12 -0.12 10.44
C GLN A 174 10.44 1.24 10.63
N SER A 175 10.40 2.09 9.61
CA SER A 175 9.68 3.38 9.66
C SER A 175 8.19 3.23 9.96
N PHE A 176 7.60 2.06 9.67
CA PHE A 176 6.19 1.76 9.94
C PHE A 176 5.95 1.11 11.31
N ALA A 177 7.00 0.73 12.05
CA ALA A 177 6.88 0.01 13.32
C ALA A 177 6.08 0.80 14.36
N TRP A 178 6.30 2.12 14.45
CA TRP A 178 5.53 2.98 15.34
C TRP A 178 4.04 3.02 14.99
N GLN A 179 3.69 3.13 13.69
CA GLN A 179 2.29 3.15 13.25
C GLN A 179 1.60 1.83 13.60
N GLY A 180 2.28 0.70 13.40
CA GLY A 180 1.80 -0.62 13.83
C GLY A 180 1.61 -0.69 15.35
N MET A 181 2.59 -0.21 16.14
CA MET A 181 2.48 -0.20 17.60
C MET A 181 1.32 0.68 18.10
N PHE A 182 1.11 1.84 17.48
CA PHE A 182 -0.02 2.71 17.79
C PHE A 182 -1.36 2.00 17.53
N ARG A 183 -1.50 1.31 16.38
CA ARG A 183 -2.71 0.53 16.07
C ARG A 183 -2.90 -0.62 17.05
N CYS A 184 -1.84 -1.33 17.45
CA CYS A 184 -1.92 -2.35 18.50
C CYS A 184 -2.50 -1.78 19.80
N ILE A 185 -2.11 -0.56 20.21
CA ILE A 185 -2.69 0.10 21.39
C ILE A 185 -4.20 0.33 21.20
N LEU A 186 -4.64 0.83 20.04
CA LEU A 186 -6.07 1.01 19.75
C LEU A 186 -6.84 -0.31 19.79
N PHE A 187 -6.27 -1.38 19.24
CA PHE A 187 -6.88 -2.70 19.27
C PHE A 187 -6.99 -3.25 20.69
N MET A 188 -5.97 -3.02 21.52
CA MET A 188 -6.03 -3.35 22.95
C MET A 188 -7.12 -2.55 23.67
N LEU A 189 -7.31 -1.26 23.36
CA LEU A 189 -8.43 -0.48 23.90
C LEU A 189 -9.78 -1.09 23.49
N ARG A 190 -9.94 -1.51 22.24
CA ARG A 190 -11.17 -2.19 21.77
C ARG A 190 -11.39 -3.52 22.50
N LEU A 191 -10.34 -4.31 22.71
CA LEU A 191 -10.42 -5.61 23.41
C LEU A 191 -10.81 -5.48 24.88
N THR A 192 -10.30 -4.47 25.58
CA THR A 192 -10.61 -4.25 27.01
C THR A 192 -11.96 -3.55 27.23
N GLY A 193 -12.66 -3.15 26.17
CA GLY A 193 -13.89 -2.37 26.24
C GLY A 193 -13.67 -0.89 26.59
N ALA A 194 -12.41 -0.43 26.71
CA ALA A 194 -12.09 0.98 26.89
C ALA A 194 -12.33 1.78 25.60
N GLY A 195 -12.08 1.17 24.44
CA GLY A 195 -12.37 1.70 23.11
C GLY A 195 -13.75 1.31 22.59
N ARG A 196 -14.13 1.88 21.46
CA ARG A 196 -15.41 1.67 20.76
C ARG A 196 -15.19 1.11 19.35
N GLY A 197 -16.23 0.57 18.74
CA GLY A 197 -16.18 -0.02 17.40
C GLY A 197 -16.80 -1.42 17.36
N SER A 198 -17.04 -1.90 16.14
CA SER A 198 -17.62 -3.21 15.90
C SER A 198 -16.66 -4.32 16.35
N PRO A 199 -17.10 -5.32 17.13
CA PRO A 199 -16.27 -6.49 17.43
C PRO A 199 -15.80 -7.24 16.17
N ALA A 200 -16.62 -7.24 15.11
CA ALA A 200 -16.26 -7.86 13.83
C ALA A 200 -15.14 -7.10 13.11
N SER A 201 -15.13 -5.77 13.20
CA SER A 201 -14.08 -4.93 12.57
C SER A 201 -12.69 -5.23 13.11
N LEU A 202 -12.58 -5.58 14.40
CA LEU A 202 -11.30 -5.78 15.06
C LEU A 202 -10.52 -6.95 14.44
N HIS A 203 -11.18 -8.08 14.18
CA HIS A 203 -10.55 -9.23 13.52
C HIS A 203 -10.10 -8.88 12.09
N LEU A 204 -10.87 -8.05 11.39
CA LEU A 204 -10.54 -7.59 10.04
C LEU A 204 -9.29 -6.69 10.07
N TYR A 205 -9.19 -5.76 11.01
CA TYR A 205 -8.00 -4.91 11.16
C TYR A 205 -6.74 -5.68 11.62
N LEU A 206 -6.88 -6.67 12.49
CA LEU A 206 -5.76 -7.55 12.86
C LEU A 206 -5.28 -8.36 11.64
N THR A 207 -6.20 -8.82 10.80
CA THR A 207 -5.87 -9.54 9.56
C THR A 207 -5.19 -8.61 8.55
N MET A 208 -5.69 -7.38 8.40
CA MET A 208 -5.07 -6.32 7.58
C MET A 208 -3.60 -6.11 7.96
N ASP A 209 -3.31 -5.87 9.25
CA ASP A 209 -1.93 -5.62 9.72
C ASP A 209 -1.04 -6.86 9.57
N THR A 210 -1.59 -8.05 9.80
CA THR A 210 -0.86 -9.32 9.61
C THR A 210 -0.46 -9.52 8.16
N LEU A 211 -1.38 -9.31 7.22
CA LEU A 211 -1.11 -9.44 5.78
C LEU A 211 -0.06 -8.42 5.31
N ALA A 212 -0.16 -7.16 5.77
CA ALA A 212 0.80 -6.12 5.44
C ALA A 212 2.21 -6.46 5.96
N LEU A 213 2.33 -6.92 7.20
CA LEU A 213 3.61 -7.33 7.78
C LEU A 213 4.20 -8.53 7.05
N LEU A 214 3.41 -9.58 6.80
CA LEU A 214 3.89 -10.77 6.08
C LEU A 214 4.35 -10.42 4.66
N GLY A 215 3.61 -9.57 3.94
CA GLY A 215 4.01 -9.09 2.62
C GLY A 215 5.33 -8.33 2.65
N GLY A 216 5.49 -7.41 3.61
CA GLY A 216 6.75 -6.68 3.82
C GLY A 216 7.93 -7.61 4.11
N LEU A 217 7.74 -8.62 4.97
CA LEU A 217 8.78 -9.60 5.29
C LEU A 217 9.16 -10.45 4.07
N VAL A 218 8.18 -10.92 3.28
CA VAL A 218 8.43 -11.67 2.05
C VAL A 218 9.32 -10.86 1.09
N ASN A 219 9.00 -9.57 0.90
CA ASN A 219 9.77 -8.67 0.05
C ASN A 219 11.18 -8.37 0.59
N VAL A 220 11.33 -8.15 1.90
CA VAL A 220 12.64 -7.92 2.54
C VAL A 220 13.55 -9.14 2.43
N PHE A 221 13.00 -10.34 2.55
CA PHE A 221 13.77 -11.59 2.48
C PHE A 221 13.94 -12.13 1.05
N HIS A 222 13.31 -11.50 0.04
CA HIS A 222 13.33 -11.90 -1.37
C HIS A 222 12.87 -13.35 -1.60
N LEU A 223 11.78 -13.75 -0.94
CA LEU A 223 11.23 -15.10 -1.08
C LEU A 223 10.13 -15.14 -2.16
N PRO A 224 10.13 -16.12 -3.08
CA PRO A 224 10.98 -17.32 -3.14
C PRO A 224 12.24 -17.18 -4.01
N GLU A 225 12.43 -16.08 -4.74
CA GLU A 225 13.48 -15.96 -5.76
C GLU A 225 14.91 -16.10 -5.21
N ARG A 226 15.11 -15.80 -3.92
CA ARG A 226 16.37 -16.05 -3.22
C ARG A 226 16.80 -17.52 -3.25
N PHE A 227 15.84 -18.46 -3.25
CA PHE A 227 16.12 -19.90 -3.28
C PHE A 227 16.28 -20.46 -4.70
N SER A 228 15.76 -19.77 -5.71
CA SER A 228 15.89 -20.19 -7.11
C SER A 228 16.02 -18.97 -8.03
N PRO A 229 17.21 -18.35 -8.08
CA PRO A 229 17.46 -17.16 -8.89
C PRO A 229 17.17 -17.44 -10.38
N GLY A 230 16.56 -16.49 -11.09
CA GLY A 230 16.17 -16.64 -12.50
C GLY A 230 14.83 -17.33 -12.74
N ARG A 231 14.34 -18.17 -11.80
CA ARG A 231 13.10 -18.93 -11.99
C ARG A 231 11.84 -18.07 -11.90
N PHE A 232 11.90 -17.01 -11.10
CA PHE A 232 10.77 -16.16 -10.76
C PHE A 232 10.89 -14.76 -11.38
N ASP A 233 11.65 -14.62 -12.47
CA ASP A 233 11.94 -13.32 -13.09
C ASP A 233 10.69 -12.60 -13.57
N TYR A 234 9.69 -13.35 -14.04
CA TYR A 234 8.45 -12.80 -14.59
C TYR A 234 7.25 -12.93 -13.64
N TRP A 235 7.21 -14.00 -12.84
CA TRP A 235 6.04 -14.39 -12.06
C TRP A 235 6.44 -14.90 -10.67
N PHE A 236 5.62 -14.57 -9.67
CA PHE A 236 5.72 -15.03 -8.29
C PHE A 236 7.04 -14.68 -7.58
N ASN A 237 7.71 -13.60 -7.98
CA ASN A 237 8.77 -13.02 -7.16
C ASN A 237 8.17 -12.38 -5.90
N SER A 238 9.03 -12.12 -4.90
CA SER A 238 8.64 -11.57 -3.61
C SER A 238 7.86 -10.27 -3.70
N HIS A 239 8.19 -9.44 -4.70
CA HIS A 239 7.56 -8.14 -4.88
C HIS A 239 6.11 -8.28 -5.34
N GLN A 240 5.84 -9.16 -6.31
CA GLN A 240 4.47 -9.49 -6.73
C GLN A 240 3.65 -10.10 -5.60
N ILE A 241 4.26 -10.96 -4.78
CA ILE A 241 3.58 -11.54 -3.61
C ILE A 241 3.23 -10.46 -2.59
N MET A 242 4.16 -9.53 -2.32
CA MET A 242 3.91 -8.38 -1.46
C MET A 242 2.77 -7.52 -2.01
N HIS A 243 2.73 -7.21 -3.30
CA HIS A 243 1.63 -6.48 -3.93
C HIS A 243 0.29 -7.13 -3.66
N ILE A 244 0.16 -8.44 -3.91
CA ILE A 244 -1.07 -9.19 -3.66
C ILE A 244 -1.46 -9.12 -2.18
N MET A 245 -0.52 -9.30 -1.26
CA MET A 245 -0.78 -9.20 0.18
C MET A 245 -1.22 -7.79 0.61
N VAL A 246 -0.65 -6.74 0.03
CA VAL A 246 -1.05 -5.35 0.26
C VAL A 246 -2.48 -5.09 -0.24
N ILE A 247 -2.84 -5.58 -1.43
CA ILE A 247 -4.21 -5.45 -1.95
C ILE A 247 -5.21 -6.16 -1.03
N LEU A 248 -4.91 -7.39 -0.61
CA LEU A 248 -5.75 -8.11 0.35
C LEU A 248 -5.86 -7.33 1.66
N SER A 249 -4.75 -6.79 2.18
CA SER A 249 -4.74 -5.94 3.37
C SER A 249 -5.68 -4.73 3.21
N ILE A 250 -5.66 -4.03 2.07
CA ILE A 250 -6.56 -2.91 1.77
C ILE A 250 -8.04 -3.36 1.73
N MET A 251 -8.33 -4.56 1.22
CA MET A 251 -9.69 -5.10 1.25
C MET A 251 -10.18 -5.34 2.68
N TYR A 252 -9.32 -5.89 3.55
CA TYR A 252 -9.64 -6.06 4.98
C TYR A 252 -9.79 -4.72 5.71
N LEU A 253 -8.98 -3.71 5.37
CA LEU A 253 -9.18 -2.33 5.86
C LEU A 253 -10.57 -1.82 5.48
N HIS A 254 -10.96 -1.98 4.21
CA HIS A 254 -12.27 -1.53 3.73
C HIS A 254 -13.44 -2.26 4.40
N TRP A 255 -13.39 -3.59 4.51
CA TRP A 255 -14.42 -4.35 5.20
C TRP A 255 -14.51 -4.01 6.69
N GLY A 256 -13.37 -3.85 7.37
CA GLY A 256 -13.34 -3.42 8.76
C GLY A 256 -14.03 -2.06 8.95
N MET A 257 -13.74 -1.11 8.06
CA MET A 257 -14.35 0.21 8.06
C MET A 257 -15.86 0.14 7.84
N LEU A 258 -16.35 -0.68 6.89
CA LEU A 258 -17.78 -0.86 6.67
C LEU A 258 -18.49 -1.44 7.90
N GLU A 259 -17.88 -2.41 8.59
CA GLU A 259 -18.43 -2.95 9.85
C GLU A 259 -18.48 -1.90 10.95
N ASP A 260 -17.46 -1.05 11.06
CA ASP A 260 -17.43 0.05 12.02
C ASP A 260 -18.49 1.11 11.72
N LEU A 261 -18.71 1.49 10.46
CA LEU A 261 -19.76 2.44 10.08
C LEU A 261 -21.17 1.89 10.32
N LYS A 262 -21.41 0.62 10.01
CA LYS A 262 -22.70 -0.03 10.30
C LYS A 262 -22.98 -0.02 11.81
N TRP A 263 -21.97 -0.31 12.61
CA TRP A 263 -22.08 -0.33 14.07
C TRP A 263 -22.34 1.06 14.64
N LEU A 264 -21.71 2.10 14.09
CA LEU A 264 -21.84 3.49 14.54
C LEU A 264 -23.31 3.97 14.56
N LYS A 265 -24.13 3.56 13.58
CA LYS A 265 -25.54 3.95 13.48
C LYS A 265 -26.39 3.52 14.68
N GLY A 266 -26.01 2.44 15.34
CA GLY A 266 -26.78 1.84 16.44
C GLY A 266 -26.18 2.10 17.82
N TYR A 267 -25.11 2.89 17.92
CA TYR A 267 -24.35 3.02 19.15
C TYR A 267 -24.42 4.43 19.75
N PRO A 268 -25.22 4.63 20.81
CA PRO A 268 -25.17 5.86 21.61
C PRO A 268 -23.99 5.83 22.59
N CYS A 269 -23.29 6.95 22.75
CA CYS A 269 -22.25 7.06 23.77
C CYS A 269 -22.89 7.07 25.17
N PRO A 270 -22.31 6.37 26.16
CA PRO A 270 -22.87 6.37 27.51
C PRO A 270 -22.79 7.78 28.11
N GLY A 271 -23.94 8.42 28.35
CA GLY A 271 -24.03 9.76 28.94
C GLY A 271 -24.47 10.89 27.99
N GLU A 272 -24.85 10.56 26.74
CA GLU A 272 -25.73 11.39 25.92
C GLU A 272 -27.21 11.03 26.12
#